data_AF-A0A6N8ITB1-F1
#
_entry.id   AF-A0A6N8ITB1-F1
#
_cell.length_a   1.000
_cell.length_b   1.000
_cell.length_c   1.000
_cell.angle_alpha   90.00
_cell.angle_beta   90.00
_cell.angle_gamma   90.00
#
_symmetry.space_group_name_H-M   'P 1'
#
loop_
_entity.id
_entity.type
_entity.pdbx_description
1 polymer ?
#
loop_
_entity_poly.entity_id
_entity_poly.type
_entity_poly.pdbx_seq_one_letter_code
_entity_poly.pdbx_strand_id
1 'polypeptide(L)'
;MVHGIGTDICDVRRIRASLERHGERFARRILADGELATWRERSARWPERGVSFLATRFSAKEAFSKAVGLGMRMPMTWRACEIAKLPSGQPVIVLHGELKRWFEAQGLRAHVSVTDETDYAASYVVVEKHPTK
;
A
#
# COMPACT_ATOMS: atom_id res chain seq x y z
N MET A 1 -5.39 9.42 -19.97
CA MET A 1 -6.28 8.24 -20.10
C MET A 1 -5.95 7.25 -19.00
N VAL A 2 -6.91 6.42 -18.58
CA VAL A 2 -6.65 5.36 -17.59
C VAL A 2 -5.62 4.39 -18.18
N HIS A 3 -4.52 4.17 -17.46
CA HIS A 3 -3.46 3.21 -17.78
C HIS A 3 -3.81 1.82 -17.27
N GLY A 4 -4.33 1.75 -16.04
CA GLY A 4 -4.72 0.50 -15.41
C GLY A 4 -5.49 0.72 -14.12
N ILE A 5 -6.20 -0.33 -13.69
CA ILE A 5 -6.93 -0.38 -12.43
C ILE A 5 -6.49 -1.59 -11.63
N GLY A 6 -6.60 -1.50 -10.32
CA GLY A 6 -6.33 -2.62 -9.43
C GLY A 6 -7.19 -2.55 -8.20
N THR A 7 -7.61 -3.72 -7.73
CA THR A 7 -8.32 -3.87 -6.46
C THR A 7 -7.76 -5.07 -5.70
N ASP A 8 -7.87 -5.02 -4.39
CA ASP A 8 -7.53 -6.13 -3.51
C ASP A 8 -8.46 -6.14 -2.30
N ILE A 9 -8.72 -7.34 -1.80
CA ILE A 9 -9.40 -7.59 -0.53
C ILE A 9 -8.50 -8.48 0.32
N CYS A 10 -8.22 -8.01 1.54
CA CYS A 10 -7.31 -8.63 2.47
C CYS A 10 -8.09 -9.07 3.72
N ASP A 11 -8.01 -10.35 4.04
CA ASP A 11 -8.53 -10.88 5.31
C ASP A 11 -7.60 -10.46 6.46
N VAL A 12 -8.12 -9.62 7.36
CA VAL A 12 -7.38 -9.04 8.49
C VAL A 12 -6.88 -10.13 9.44
N ARG A 13 -7.60 -11.26 9.54
CA ARG A 13 -7.23 -12.40 10.39
C ARG A 13 -5.97 -13.10 9.87
N ARG A 14 -5.77 -13.14 8.54
CA ARG A 14 -4.53 -13.67 7.93
C ARG A 14 -3.33 -12.77 8.22
N ILE A 15 -3.53 -11.46 8.21
CA ILE A 15 -2.51 -10.48 8.58
C ILE A 15 -2.15 -10.61 10.05
N ARG A 16 -3.16 -10.74 10.92
CA ARG A 16 -2.97 -11.00 12.35
C ARG A 16 -2.13 -12.24 12.59
N ALA A 17 -2.54 -13.38 12.04
CA ALA A 17 -1.83 -14.65 12.22
C ALA A 17 -0.36 -14.57 11.75
N SER A 18 -0.11 -13.86 10.65
CA SER A 18 1.26 -13.63 10.15
C SER A 18 2.06 -12.71 11.08
N LEU A 19 1.42 -11.67 11.61
CA LEU A 19 2.06 -10.73 12.55
C LEU A 19 2.35 -11.39 13.90
N GLU A 20 1.45 -12.21 14.43
CA GLU A 20 1.67 -12.99 15.66
C GLU A 20 2.81 -13.99 15.49
N ARG A 21 2.89 -14.67 14.34
CA ARG A 21 3.93 -15.66 14.05
C ARG A 21 5.31 -15.05 13.85
N HIS A 22 5.39 -13.90 13.17
CA HIS A 22 6.67 -13.35 12.70
C HIS A 22 7.06 -12.03 13.36
N GLY A 23 6.17 -11.43 14.13
CA GLY A 23 6.34 -10.15 14.81
C GLY A 23 6.65 -9.01 13.83
N GLU A 24 7.40 -8.03 14.32
CA GLU A 24 7.77 -6.83 13.56
C GLU A 24 8.54 -7.14 12.25
N ARG A 25 9.18 -8.31 12.11
CA ARG A 25 9.84 -8.70 10.85
C ARG A 25 8.85 -8.74 9.67
N PHE A 26 7.61 -9.17 9.91
CA PHE A 26 6.58 -9.19 8.88
C PHE A 26 6.14 -7.77 8.50
N ALA A 27 5.91 -6.91 9.50
CA ALA A 27 5.60 -5.50 9.26
C ALA A 27 6.73 -4.80 8.48
N ARG A 28 8.00 -5.02 8.83
CA ARG A 28 9.17 -4.46 8.12
C ARG A 28 9.31 -4.92 6.67
N ARG A 29 8.87 -6.14 6.35
CA ARG A 29 8.85 -6.64 4.97
C ARG A 29 7.85 -5.86 4.12
N ILE A 30 6.71 -5.48 4.69
CA ILE A 30 5.61 -4.86 3.95
C ILE A 30 5.73 -3.33 3.95
N LEU A 31 6.01 -2.72 5.09
CA LEU A 31 5.91 -1.29 5.31
C LEU A 31 7.20 -0.55 4.91
N ALA A 32 7.03 0.56 4.21
CA ALA A 32 8.07 1.58 4.04
C ALA A 32 8.36 2.27 5.37
N ASP A 33 9.43 3.06 5.44
CA ASP A 33 9.89 3.62 6.72
C ASP A 33 8.88 4.59 7.35
N GLY A 34 8.22 5.43 6.55
CA GLY A 34 7.16 6.32 7.04
C GLY A 34 5.93 5.56 7.57
N GLU A 35 5.55 4.49 6.89
CA GLU A 35 4.45 3.62 7.33
C GLU A 35 4.81 2.82 8.58
N LEU A 36 6.06 2.35 8.69
CA LEU A 36 6.53 1.56 9.82
C LEU A 36 6.54 2.41 11.09
N ALA A 37 6.96 3.67 11.00
CA ALA A 37 6.88 4.62 12.12
C ALA A 37 5.42 4.79 12.59
N THR A 38 4.52 5.06 11.65
CA THR A 38 3.07 5.19 11.92
C THR A 38 2.48 3.92 12.53
N TRP A 39 2.87 2.76 12.01
CA TRP A 39 2.41 1.46 12.49
C TRP A 39 2.84 1.19 13.92
N ARG A 40 4.10 1.48 14.28
CA ARG A 40 4.60 1.33 15.66
C ARG A 40 3.82 2.20 16.63
N GLU A 41 3.63 3.47 16.30
CA GLU A 41 2.87 4.41 17.14
C GLU A 41 1.44 3.91 17.38
N ARG A 42 0.75 3.51 16.30
CA ARG A 42 -0.63 2.99 16.39
C ARG A 42 -0.70 1.68 17.17
N SER A 43 0.23 0.77 16.93
CA SER A 43 0.28 -0.54 17.59
C SER A 43 0.55 -0.41 19.08
N ALA A 44 1.43 0.52 19.48
CA ALA A 44 1.71 0.80 20.88
C ALA A 44 0.49 1.38 21.60
N ARG A 45 -0.30 2.22 20.92
CA ARG A 45 -1.53 2.79 21.48
C ARG A 45 -2.69 1.79 21.52
N TRP A 46 -2.88 1.01 20.46
CA TRP A 46 -3.92 0.00 20.35
C TRP A 46 -3.48 -1.09 19.35
N PRO A 47 -3.12 -2.30 19.81
CA PRO A 47 -2.59 -3.37 18.95
C PRO A 47 -3.47 -3.69 17.74
N GLU A 48 -4.79 -3.71 17.91
CA GLU A 48 -5.76 -3.96 16.83
C GLU A 48 -5.67 -2.95 15.69
N ARG A 49 -5.48 -1.66 16.00
CA ARG A 49 -5.26 -0.64 14.97
C ARG A 49 -3.96 -0.85 14.21
N GLY A 50 -2.96 -1.46 14.84
CA GLY A 50 -1.74 -1.91 14.18
C GLY A 50 -2.01 -2.98 13.14
N VAL A 51 -2.85 -3.97 13.47
CA VAL A 51 -3.24 -5.06 12.55
C VAL A 51 -4.03 -4.52 11.36
N SER A 52 -5.09 -3.73 11.59
CA SER A 52 -5.89 -3.15 10.51
C SER A 52 -5.06 -2.18 9.65
N PHE A 53 -4.16 -1.40 10.25
CA PHE A 53 -3.23 -0.56 9.50
C PHE A 53 -2.36 -1.39 8.56
N LEU A 54 -1.74 -2.46 9.05
CA LEU A 54 -0.91 -3.33 8.22
C LEU A 54 -1.73 -4.00 7.10
N ALA A 55 -2.95 -4.42 7.38
CA ALA A 55 -3.86 -5.03 6.39
C ALA A 55 -4.24 -4.05 5.27
N THR A 56 -4.60 -2.81 5.59
CA THR A 56 -4.88 -1.79 4.57
C THR A 56 -3.66 -1.48 3.70
N ARG A 57 -2.44 -1.50 4.27
CA ARG A 57 -1.20 -1.32 3.51
C ARG A 57 -0.91 -2.49 2.58
N PHE A 58 -1.12 -3.71 3.07
CA PHE A 58 -1.00 -4.91 2.25
C PHE A 58 -1.95 -4.83 1.04
N SER A 59 -3.25 -4.61 1.29
CA SER A 59 -4.29 -4.49 0.27
C SER A 59 -3.99 -3.39 -0.75
N ALA A 60 -3.62 -2.19 -0.29
CA ALA A 60 -3.35 -1.06 -1.17
C ALA A 60 -2.13 -1.29 -2.08
N LYS A 61 -1.08 -1.94 -1.56
CA LYS A 61 0.13 -2.24 -2.35
C LYS A 61 -0.13 -3.34 -3.38
N GLU A 62 -0.95 -4.35 -3.05
CA GLU A 62 -1.40 -5.34 -4.03
C GLU A 62 -2.29 -4.72 -5.10
N ALA A 63 -3.24 -3.86 -4.72
CA ALA A 63 -4.07 -3.12 -5.68
C ALA A 63 -3.20 -2.25 -6.61
N PHE A 64 -2.20 -1.54 -6.06
CA PHE A 64 -1.28 -0.76 -6.88
C PHE A 64 -0.46 -1.63 -7.82
N SER A 65 0.08 -2.76 -7.34
CA SER A 65 0.89 -3.69 -8.15
C SER A 65 0.14 -4.21 -9.38
N LYS A 66 -1.16 -4.47 -9.24
CA LYS A 66 -2.09 -4.85 -10.31
C LYS A 66 -2.34 -3.69 -11.27
N ALA A 67 -2.60 -2.49 -10.73
CA ALA A 67 -2.91 -1.30 -11.53
C ALA A 67 -1.75 -0.84 -12.44
N VAL A 68 -0.51 -1.07 -12.03
CA VAL A 68 0.68 -0.80 -12.87
C VAL A 68 1.13 -2.00 -13.73
N GLY A 69 0.43 -3.13 -13.65
CA GLY A 69 0.70 -4.31 -14.48
C GLY A 69 1.98 -5.09 -14.14
N LEU A 70 2.67 -4.77 -13.04
CA LEU A 70 3.92 -5.45 -12.64
C LEU A 70 3.67 -6.66 -11.73
N GLY A 71 2.59 -6.63 -10.94
CA GLY A 71 2.47 -7.49 -9.76
C GLY A 71 3.63 -7.24 -8.77
N MET A 72 3.93 -8.22 -7.90
CA MET A 72 5.07 -8.14 -6.98
C MET A 72 6.39 -8.56 -7.64
N ARG A 73 6.72 -7.94 -8.77
CA ARG A 73 7.96 -8.17 -9.54
C ARG A 73 8.70 -6.85 -9.74
N MET A 74 10.03 -6.89 -9.74
CA MET A 74 10.86 -5.71 -9.90
C MET A 74 10.44 -4.88 -11.14
N PRO A 75 10.39 -3.53 -11.03
CA PRO A 75 10.83 -2.73 -9.88
C PRO A 75 9.83 -2.62 -8.72
N MET A 76 8.64 -3.22 -8.84
CA MET A 76 7.63 -3.21 -7.77
C MET A 76 8.07 -4.10 -6.60
N THR A 77 8.14 -3.49 -5.42
CA THR A 77 8.34 -4.19 -4.14
C THR A 77 7.47 -3.54 -3.07
N TRP A 78 7.20 -4.28 -2.01
CA TRP A 78 6.39 -3.79 -0.89
C TRP A 78 6.87 -2.44 -0.33
N ARG A 79 8.16 -2.31 -0.08
CA ARG A 79 8.73 -1.10 0.55
C ARG A 79 8.90 0.07 -0.43
N ALA A 80 8.94 -0.20 -1.73
CA ALA A 80 9.05 0.85 -2.75
C ALA A 80 7.72 1.57 -3.00
N CYS A 81 6.59 0.99 -2.62
CA CYS A 81 5.27 1.61 -2.65
C CYS A 81 4.83 1.93 -1.22
N GLU A 82 4.65 3.20 -0.90
CA GLU A 82 4.20 3.69 0.40
C GLU A 82 2.80 4.29 0.29
N ILE A 83 1.92 3.98 1.25
CA ILE A 83 0.61 4.62 1.37
C ILE A 83 0.65 5.64 2.52
N ALA A 84 0.90 6.88 2.15
CA ALA A 84 0.90 8.02 3.04
C ALA A 84 -0.51 8.64 3.15
N LYS A 85 -0.63 9.71 3.94
CA LYS A 85 -1.85 10.52 4.05
C LYS A 85 -1.51 11.99 3.95
N LEU A 86 -2.33 12.74 3.22
CA LEU A 86 -2.31 14.20 3.25
C LEU A 86 -2.85 14.71 4.60
N PRO A 87 -2.60 15.99 4.97
CA PRO A 87 -3.19 16.60 6.17
C PRO A 87 -4.71 16.53 6.22
N SER A 88 -5.38 16.48 5.07
CA SER A 88 -6.83 16.27 4.95
C SER A 88 -7.30 14.85 5.33
N GLY A 89 -6.38 13.91 5.53
CA GLY A 89 -6.66 12.49 5.75
C GLY A 89 -6.75 11.65 4.47
N GLN A 90 -6.75 12.27 3.29
CA GLN A 90 -6.79 11.58 2.00
C GLN A 90 -5.56 10.66 1.82
N PRO A 91 -5.75 9.36 1.51
CA PRO A 91 -4.64 8.46 1.24
C PRO A 91 -3.97 8.78 -0.10
N VAL A 92 -2.64 8.69 -0.16
CA VAL A 92 -1.85 8.93 -1.37
C VAL A 92 -0.75 7.88 -1.50
N ILE A 93 -0.34 7.60 -2.74
CA ILE A 93 0.78 6.71 -3.03
C ILE A 93 2.06 7.53 -3.18
N VAL A 94 3.07 7.19 -2.40
CA VAL A 94 4.44 7.71 -2.51
C VAL A 94 5.33 6.58 -2.97
N LEU A 95 6.06 6.79 -4.08
CA LEU A 95 6.94 5.77 -4.64
C LEU A 95 8.39 6.11 -4.35
N HIS A 96 9.20 5.07 -4.14
CA HIS A 96 10.61 5.19 -3.79
C HIS A 96 11.52 4.47 -4.79
N GLY A 97 12.79 4.87 -4.82
CA GLY A 97 13.85 4.15 -5.53
C GLY A 97 13.57 3.94 -7.03
N GLU A 98 13.81 2.71 -7.50
CA GLU A 98 13.65 2.35 -8.91
C GLU A 98 12.19 2.38 -9.37
N LEU A 99 11.25 1.98 -8.52
CA LEU A 99 9.82 2.03 -8.82
C LEU A 99 9.37 3.45 -9.12
N LYS A 100 9.83 4.43 -8.32
CA LYS A 100 9.57 5.86 -8.56
C LYS A 100 10.05 6.29 -9.95
N ARG A 101 11.33 6.00 -10.27
CA ARG A 101 11.93 6.38 -11.56
C ARG A 101 11.19 5.75 -12.74
N TRP A 102 10.87 4.46 -12.65
CA TRP A 102 10.11 3.74 -13.68
C TRP A 102 8.70 4.30 -13.87
N PHE A 103 8.02 4.66 -12.77
CA PHE A 103 6.65 5.19 -12.81
C PHE A 103 6.61 6.61 -13.39
N GLU A 104 7.54 7.47 -12.98
CA GLU A 104 7.68 8.85 -13.48
C GLU A 104 8.11 8.89 -14.95
N ALA A 105 9.04 8.04 -15.38
CA ALA A 105 9.49 7.97 -16.77
C ALA A 105 8.36 7.61 -17.75
N GLN A 106 7.31 6.95 -17.27
CA GLN A 106 6.13 6.64 -18.06
C GLN A 106 5.05 7.73 -18.02
N GLY A 107 5.24 8.80 -17.25
CA GLY A 107 4.26 9.88 -17.09
C GLY A 107 2.98 9.40 -16.40
N LEU A 108 3.11 8.46 -15.46
CA LEU A 108 1.99 7.88 -14.72
C LEU A 108 1.66 8.70 -13.47
N ARG A 109 0.40 8.62 -13.05
CA ARG A 109 -0.14 9.16 -11.81
C ARG A 109 -1.11 8.17 -11.19
N ALA A 110 -1.05 7.98 -9.88
CA ALA A 110 -1.87 7.01 -9.17
C ALA A 110 -2.83 7.69 -8.18
N HIS A 111 -4.02 7.11 -8.07
CA HIS A 111 -5.05 7.45 -7.11
C HIS A 111 -5.38 6.21 -6.30
N VAL A 112 -5.57 6.35 -4.99
CA VAL A 112 -5.87 5.22 -4.10
C VAL A 112 -7.04 5.56 -3.20
N SER A 113 -7.88 4.56 -2.97
CA SER A 113 -8.88 4.55 -1.90
C SER A 113 -8.66 3.31 -1.05
N VAL A 114 -8.77 3.46 0.27
CA VAL A 114 -8.63 2.37 1.23
C VAL A 114 -9.82 2.39 2.18
N THR A 115 -10.32 1.21 2.51
CA THR A 115 -11.39 1.00 3.49
C THR A 115 -11.12 -0.28 4.26
N ASP A 116 -11.59 -0.35 5.49
CA ASP A 116 -11.51 -1.53 6.32
C ASP A 116 -12.73 -1.65 7.22
N GLU A 117 -13.05 -2.89 7.54
CA GLU A 117 -13.98 -3.32 8.56
C GLU A 117 -13.27 -4.40 9.40
N THR A 118 -13.92 -4.86 10.47
CA THR A 118 -13.39 -5.81 11.46
C THR A 118 -12.58 -6.97 10.85
N ASP A 119 -13.13 -7.62 9.81
CA ASP A 119 -12.53 -8.81 9.21
C ASP A 119 -11.79 -8.57 7.89
N TYR A 120 -12.06 -7.44 7.20
CA TYR A 120 -11.60 -7.22 5.84
C TYR A 120 -11.07 -5.81 5.63
N ALA A 121 -9.95 -5.69 4.94
CA ALA A 121 -9.49 -4.44 4.34
C ALA A 121 -9.62 -4.54 2.81
N ALA A 122 -10.04 -3.47 2.17
CA ALA A 122 -10.14 -3.41 0.71
C ALA A 122 -9.53 -2.11 0.18
N SER A 123 -8.97 -2.20 -1.02
CA SER A 123 -8.34 -1.06 -1.68
C SER A 123 -8.68 -1.01 -3.15
N TYR A 124 -8.77 0.20 -3.68
CA TYR A 124 -8.93 0.49 -5.09
C TYR A 124 -7.84 1.45 -5.54
N VAL A 125 -7.21 1.14 -6.67
CA VAL A 125 -6.20 1.98 -7.29
C VAL A 125 -6.56 2.22 -8.75
N VAL A 126 -6.47 3.47 -9.16
CA VAL A 126 -6.54 3.89 -10.56
C VAL A 126 -5.23 4.55 -10.91
N VAL A 127 -4.59 4.07 -11.98
CA VAL A 127 -3.40 4.71 -12.56
C VAL A 127 -3.81 5.35 -13.87
N GLU A 128 -3.50 6.63 -14.03
CA GLU A 128 -3.69 7.39 -15.25
C GLU A 128 -2.34 7.75 -15.87
N LYS A 129 -2.32 7.89 -17.20
CA LYS A 129 -1.18 8.39 -17.95
C LYS A 129 -1.55 9.74 -18.56
N HIS A 130 -0.68 10.74 -18.35
CA HIS A 130 -0.83 12.01 -19.05
C HIS A 130 -0.65 11.78 -20.56
N PRO A 131 -1.50 12.39 -21.41
CA PRO A 131 -1.27 12.33 -22.85
C PRO A 131 0.10 12.96 -23.14
N THR A 132 0.97 12.19 -23.80
CA THR A 132 2.17 12.75 -24.42
C THR A 132 1.71 13.75 -25.47
N LYS A 133 2.23 14.99 -25.38
CA LYS A 133 2.05 15.98 -26.45
C LYS A 133 2.60 15.47 -27.77
#